data_AF-A0A1G1VR25-F1
#
_entry.id   AF-A0A1G1VR25-F1
#
_cell.length_a   1.000
_cell.length_b   1.000
_cell.length_c   1.000
_cell.angle_alpha   90.00
_cell.angle_beta   90.00
_cell.angle_gamma   90.00
#
_symmetry.space_group_name_H-M   'P 1'
#
loop_
_entity.id
_entity.type
_entity.pdbx_description
1 polymer ?
#
loop_
_entity_poly.entity_id
_entity_poly.type
_entity_poly.pdbx_seq_one_letter_code
_entity_poly.pdbx_strand_id
1 'polypeptide(L)'
;MRFGVRVLLAVFLLVSSVGSSSVLAKPLGLVNTARSATDSATGRMSWEERKAAIQEKLEQRKTEIQNRIELRKENIATRVAEVKRRLAERRKEFIRKFFGLMLKRFQAAVARMKRLADRIESRLDKMEALGIDVSSLREDLAEAKEEIVLSEGLLSGLDTKLEEALASEDPKEAFEEVRETVKETRDELKKIHQKLVRIIVAMKGFQTEVEEGTPSATPMSTPSATPTP
;
A
#
# COMPACT_ATOMS: atom_id res chain seq x y z
N MET A 1 -3.27 -13.36 27.36
CA MET A 1 -3.82 -12.89 26.06
C MET A 1 -2.72 -12.94 25.01
N ARG A 2 -2.88 -13.83 24.03
CA ARG A 2 -2.16 -13.89 22.73
C ARG A 2 -2.65 -12.69 21.89
N PHE A 3 -1.95 -12.02 20.97
CA PHE A 3 -1.14 -12.37 19.78
C PHE A 3 -0.21 -11.15 19.51
N GLY A 4 0.97 -11.17 18.90
CA GLY A 4 1.51 -12.05 17.87
C GLY A 4 2.10 -11.16 16.76
N VAL A 5 3.36 -10.73 16.88
CA VAL A 5 4.09 -10.10 15.77
C VAL A 5 5.01 -11.15 15.15
N ARG A 6 4.56 -11.70 14.02
CA ARG A 6 5.39 -12.46 13.08
C ARG A 6 5.67 -11.54 11.89
N VAL A 7 6.92 -11.14 11.71
CA VAL A 7 7.45 -10.92 10.37
C VAL A 7 8.78 -11.66 10.28
N LEU A 8 8.72 -12.67 9.41
CA LEU A 8 9.77 -13.53 8.92
C LEU A 8 10.85 -12.70 8.24
N LEU A 9 12.12 -12.91 8.60
CA LEU A 9 13.24 -12.54 7.73
C LEU A 9 14.27 -13.67 7.79
N ALA A 10 14.07 -14.62 6.88
CA ALA A 10 14.98 -15.70 6.58
C ALA A 10 15.56 -15.46 5.18
N VAL A 11 16.86 -15.14 5.10
CA VAL A 11 17.80 -15.53 4.02
C VAL A 11 19.19 -15.56 4.68
N PHE A 12 19.60 -16.69 5.24
CA PHE A 12 20.43 -17.74 4.62
C PHE A 12 21.94 -17.41 4.59
N LEU A 13 22.62 -17.98 5.60
CA LEU A 13 24.00 -18.46 5.71
C LEU A 13 24.93 -18.38 4.48
N LEU A 14 26.18 -17.95 4.72
CA LEU A 14 27.32 -18.82 4.43
C LEU A 14 28.55 -18.49 5.31
N VAL A 15 28.84 -19.41 6.23
CA VAL A 15 30.09 -19.55 6.99
C VAL A 15 30.93 -20.63 6.30
N SER A 16 32.22 -20.35 6.10
CA SER A 16 33.33 -21.31 5.98
C SER A 16 34.62 -20.47 6.01
N SER A 17 35.45 -20.42 7.05
CA SER A 17 36.13 -21.43 7.88
C SER A 17 37.14 -22.31 7.14
N VAL A 18 38.41 -21.92 7.30
CA VAL A 18 39.65 -22.73 7.45
C VAL A 18 40.14 -23.55 6.25
N GLY A 19 41.43 -23.35 5.91
CA GLY A 19 42.17 -24.24 5.00
C GLY A 19 43.63 -23.85 4.82
N SER A 20 44.47 -24.03 5.85
CA SER A 20 45.92 -24.17 5.70
C SER A 20 46.21 -25.53 5.08
N SER A 21 46.96 -25.60 3.98
CA SER A 21 47.63 -26.84 3.53
C SER A 21 48.82 -26.53 2.62
N SER A 22 49.99 -26.82 3.17
CA SER A 22 51.27 -27.08 2.56
C SER A 22 51.25 -28.15 1.45
N VAL A 23 51.92 -27.90 0.32
CA VAL A 23 52.49 -28.90 -0.60
C VAL A 23 53.73 -28.24 -1.25
N LEU A 24 54.98 -28.52 -0.86
CA LEU A 24 55.83 -29.69 -1.14
C LEU A 24 56.26 -29.78 -2.62
N ALA A 25 57.42 -29.18 -2.93
CA ALA A 25 58.18 -29.41 -4.15
C ALA A 25 59.60 -29.90 -3.78
N LYS A 26 60.02 -30.95 -4.49
CA LYS A 26 61.13 -31.88 -4.21
C LYS A 26 62.54 -31.36 -4.60
N PRO A 27 63.61 -32.10 -4.21
CA PRO A 27 64.99 -31.61 -4.14
C PRO A 27 65.90 -32.07 -5.30
N LEU A 28 67.19 -31.70 -5.16
CA LEU A 28 68.43 -32.23 -5.76
C LEU A 28 69.05 -31.46 -6.93
N GLY A 29 70.28 -31.01 -6.71
CA GLY A 29 71.22 -30.57 -7.74
C GLY A 29 72.31 -29.67 -7.16
N LEU A 30 73.46 -30.27 -6.82
CA LEU A 30 74.69 -29.63 -6.36
C LEU A 30 75.05 -28.38 -7.19
N VAL A 31 75.71 -27.39 -6.56
CA VAL A 31 77.10 -27.03 -6.89
C VAL A 31 77.70 -26.25 -5.71
N ASN A 32 78.78 -26.82 -5.21
CA ASN A 32 79.77 -26.26 -4.31
C ASN A 32 80.43 -25.02 -4.95
N THR A 33 80.35 -23.86 -4.29
CA THR A 33 81.36 -22.81 -4.45
C THR A 33 81.65 -22.19 -3.09
N ALA A 34 82.79 -22.58 -2.53
CA ALA A 34 83.49 -21.81 -1.53
C ALA A 34 83.71 -20.38 -2.07
N ARG A 35 83.17 -19.37 -1.37
CA ARG A 35 83.62 -17.99 -1.49
C ARG A 35 83.64 -17.32 -0.13
N SER A 36 84.87 -17.12 0.32
CA SER A 36 85.41 -16.19 1.30
C SER A 36 84.43 -15.41 2.19
N ALA A 37 84.66 -15.57 3.49
CA ALA A 37 84.60 -14.46 4.43
C ALA A 37 85.39 -13.27 3.87
N THR A 38 84.69 -12.19 3.54
CA THR A 38 85.11 -10.76 3.50
C THR A 38 84.10 -9.99 2.66
N ASP A 39 83.01 -9.53 3.28
CA ASP A 39 82.45 -8.20 2.97
C ASP A 39 81.58 -7.70 4.13
N SER A 40 82.25 -7.45 5.26
CA SER A 40 81.70 -6.74 6.40
C SER A 40 81.84 -5.23 6.16
N ALA A 41 81.10 -4.65 5.21
CA ALA A 41 81.17 -3.22 4.94
C ALA A 41 79.97 -2.70 4.12
N THR A 42 78.76 -2.74 4.69
CA THR A 42 77.67 -1.75 4.50
C THR A 42 76.38 -2.29 5.13
N GLY A 43 75.77 -1.55 6.06
CA GLY A 43 74.41 -1.89 6.53
C GLY A 43 74.09 -1.65 8.00
N ARG A 44 74.95 -1.00 8.79
CA ARG A 44 74.50 -0.37 10.05
C ARG A 44 73.97 1.02 9.72
N MET A 45 72.70 1.10 9.27
CA MET A 45 71.98 2.37 9.41
C MET A 45 72.09 2.80 10.87
N SER A 46 72.45 4.06 11.09
CA SER A 46 72.50 4.65 12.42
C SER A 46 71.17 4.37 13.14
N TRP A 47 71.21 4.14 14.44
CA TRP A 47 70.00 3.93 15.23
C TRP A 47 69.01 5.10 15.06
N GLU A 48 69.52 6.29 14.78
CA GLU A 48 68.75 7.50 14.46
C GLU A 48 68.05 7.40 13.10
N GLU A 49 68.73 6.90 12.06
CA GLU A 49 68.13 6.68 10.73
C GLU A 49 67.04 5.61 10.79
N ARG A 50 67.24 4.55 11.58
CA ARG A 50 66.22 3.52 11.83
C ARG A 50 65.00 4.12 12.53
N LYS A 51 65.21 4.99 13.52
CA LYS A 51 64.13 5.69 14.22
C LYS A 51 63.37 6.64 13.30
N ALA A 52 64.08 7.44 12.49
CA ALA A 52 63.48 8.35 11.52
C ALA A 52 62.63 7.60 10.48
N ALA A 53 63.17 6.51 9.92
CA ALA A 53 62.43 5.68 8.96
C ALA A 53 61.20 4.99 9.57
N ILE A 54 61.24 4.61 10.86
CA ILE A 54 60.08 4.06 11.57
C ILE A 54 59.03 5.15 11.82
N GLN A 55 59.45 6.35 12.24
CA GLN A 55 58.54 7.48 12.45
C GLN A 55 57.84 7.89 11.16
N GLU A 56 58.58 8.00 10.06
CA GLU A 56 58.02 8.31 8.75
C GLU A 56 56.99 7.26 8.31
N LYS A 57 57.30 5.97 8.47
CA LYS A 57 56.34 4.88 8.18
C LYS A 57 55.10 4.93 9.06
N LEU A 58 55.22 5.34 10.31
CA LEU A 58 54.07 5.49 11.22
C LEU A 58 53.18 6.65 10.79
N GLU A 59 53.75 7.80 10.42
CA GLU A 59 52.98 8.96 9.92
C GLU A 59 52.34 8.67 8.55
N GLN A 60 53.04 7.98 7.65
CA GLN A 60 52.46 7.51 6.38
C GLN A 60 51.28 6.54 6.61
N ARG A 61 51.42 5.58 7.54
CA ARG A 61 50.31 4.68 7.90
C ARG A 61 49.16 5.41 8.55
N LYS A 62 49.44 6.37 9.43
CA LYS A 62 48.41 7.16 10.12
C LYS A 62 47.61 8.00 9.13
N THR A 63 48.28 8.67 8.19
CA THR A 63 47.64 9.43 7.12
C THR A 63 46.85 8.53 6.16
N GLU A 64 47.39 7.37 5.77
CA GLU A 64 46.65 6.40 4.96
C GLU A 64 45.39 5.88 5.67
N ILE A 65 45.49 5.56 6.96
CA ILE A 65 44.34 5.12 7.77
C ILE A 65 43.30 6.24 7.90
N GLN A 66 43.72 7.48 8.15
CA GLN A 66 42.83 8.64 8.21
C GLN A 66 42.10 8.85 6.89
N ASN A 67 42.83 8.87 5.76
CA ASN A 67 42.26 9.01 4.42
C ASN A 67 41.27 7.87 4.12
N ARG A 68 41.59 6.62 4.50
CA ARG A 68 40.66 5.48 4.35
C ARG A 68 39.40 5.63 5.19
N ILE A 69 39.51 6.17 6.41
CA ILE A 69 38.36 6.41 7.29
C ILE A 69 37.47 7.51 6.71
N GLU A 70 38.05 8.63 6.26
CA GLU A 70 37.33 9.74 5.64
C GLU A 70 36.62 9.30 4.37
N LEU A 71 37.32 8.61 3.47
CA LEU A 71 36.74 8.06 2.25
C LEU A 71 35.58 7.08 2.55
N ARG A 72 35.70 6.27 3.60
CA ARG A 72 34.61 5.38 4.04
C ARG A 72 33.42 6.16 4.59
N LYS A 73 33.65 7.19 5.40
CA LYS A 73 32.59 8.04 5.96
C LYS A 73 31.82 8.74 4.84
N GLU A 74 32.51 9.31 3.87
CA GLU A 74 31.89 9.96 2.70
C GLU A 74 31.07 8.96 1.88
N ASN A 75 31.64 7.80 1.55
CA ASN A 75 30.93 6.75 0.82
C ASN A 75 29.70 6.21 1.56
N ILE A 76 29.75 6.11 2.89
CA ILE A 76 28.59 5.72 3.70
C ILE A 76 27.54 6.85 3.67
N ALA A 77 27.95 8.10 3.83
CA ALA A 77 27.04 9.24 3.81
C ALA A 77 26.30 9.35 2.46
N THR A 78 27.02 9.21 1.33
CA THR A 78 26.41 9.24 0.00
C THR A 78 25.45 8.08 -0.22
N ARG A 79 25.84 6.85 0.16
CA ARG A 79 24.95 5.67 0.07
C ARG A 79 23.71 5.81 0.93
N VAL A 80 23.84 6.30 2.16
CA VAL A 80 22.70 6.51 3.06
C VAL A 80 21.77 7.58 2.48
N ALA A 81 22.29 8.68 1.96
CA ALA A 81 21.48 9.72 1.31
C ALA A 81 20.74 9.18 0.09
N GLU A 82 21.41 8.40 -0.76
CA GLU A 82 20.81 7.79 -1.94
C GLU A 82 19.70 6.79 -1.58
N VAL A 83 19.97 5.90 -0.62
CA VAL A 83 18.97 4.92 -0.13
C VAL A 83 17.77 5.64 0.47
N LYS A 84 17.98 6.69 1.28
CA LYS A 84 16.89 7.50 1.84
C LYS A 84 16.04 8.13 0.73
N ARG A 85 16.66 8.72 -0.30
CA ARG A 85 15.95 9.30 -1.45
C ARG A 85 15.14 8.24 -2.20
N ARG A 86 15.75 7.08 -2.52
CA ARG A 86 15.06 5.97 -3.21
C ARG A 86 13.87 5.44 -2.40
N LEU A 87 14.02 5.33 -1.07
CA LEU A 87 12.93 4.89 -0.19
C LEU A 87 11.80 5.93 -0.12
N ALA A 88 12.12 7.22 -0.08
CA ALA A 88 11.12 8.29 -0.07
C ALA A 88 10.27 8.25 -1.36
N GLU A 89 10.90 8.17 -2.53
CA GLU A 89 10.17 8.10 -3.80
C GLU A 89 9.32 6.83 -3.92
N ARG A 90 9.88 5.68 -3.56
CA ARG A 90 9.12 4.41 -3.55
C ARG A 90 7.92 4.46 -2.62
N ARG A 91 8.02 5.18 -1.51
CA ARG A 91 6.90 5.37 -0.58
C ARG A 91 5.82 6.27 -1.19
N LYS A 92 6.20 7.36 -1.87
CA LYS A 92 5.25 8.24 -2.58
C LYS A 92 4.49 7.46 -3.66
N GLU A 93 5.20 6.69 -4.48
CA GLU A 93 4.59 5.83 -5.51
C GLU A 93 3.60 4.82 -4.91
N PHE A 94 3.99 4.16 -3.81
CA PHE A 94 3.11 3.21 -3.13
C PHE A 94 1.84 3.89 -2.61
N ILE A 95 1.97 5.08 -2.03
CA ILE A 95 0.84 5.87 -1.54
C ILE A 95 -0.09 6.23 -2.70
N ARG A 96 0.42 6.79 -3.80
CA ARG A 96 -0.38 7.12 -4.99
C ARG A 96 -1.13 5.92 -5.53
N LYS A 97 -0.45 4.77 -5.65
CA LYS A 97 -1.07 3.53 -6.13
C LYS A 97 -2.19 3.06 -5.20
N PHE A 98 -1.94 3.05 -3.90
CA PHE A 98 -2.93 2.63 -2.91
C PHE A 98 -4.14 3.57 -2.91
N PHE A 99 -3.90 4.88 -2.92
CA PHE A 99 -4.95 5.89 -2.95
C PHE A 99 -5.76 5.83 -4.24
N GLY A 100 -5.12 5.70 -5.40
CA GLY A 100 -5.83 5.56 -6.68
C GLY A 100 -6.71 4.31 -6.73
N LEU A 101 -6.30 3.19 -6.12
CA LEU A 101 -7.17 2.01 -5.98
C LEU A 101 -8.37 2.26 -5.06
N MET A 102 -8.17 3.04 -3.99
CA MET A 102 -9.23 3.43 -3.07
C MET A 102 -10.25 4.36 -3.76
N LEU A 103 -9.78 5.38 -4.46
CA LEU A 103 -10.63 6.32 -5.19
C LEU A 103 -11.49 5.61 -6.24
N LYS A 104 -10.88 4.70 -7.02
CA LYS A 104 -11.61 3.85 -7.97
C LYS A 104 -12.72 3.03 -7.29
N ARG A 105 -12.48 2.53 -6.07
CA ARG A 105 -13.50 1.78 -5.31
C ARG A 105 -14.66 2.68 -4.86
N PHE A 106 -14.38 3.91 -4.44
CA PHE A 106 -15.42 4.87 -4.07
C PHE A 106 -16.23 5.33 -5.27
N GLN A 107 -15.57 5.68 -6.39
CA GLN A 107 -16.25 6.00 -7.64
C GLN A 107 -17.15 4.85 -8.11
N ALA A 108 -16.67 3.61 -8.02
CA ALA A 108 -17.48 2.44 -8.34
C ALA A 108 -18.67 2.26 -7.36
N ALA A 109 -18.52 2.63 -6.09
CA ALA A 109 -19.60 2.58 -5.11
C ALA A 109 -20.70 3.61 -5.42
N VAL A 110 -20.30 4.86 -5.70
CA VAL A 110 -21.20 5.92 -6.18
C VAL A 110 -21.95 5.48 -7.43
N ALA A 111 -21.25 4.95 -8.43
CA ALA A 111 -21.89 4.48 -9.67
C ALA A 111 -22.92 3.36 -9.42
N ARG A 112 -22.68 2.48 -8.43
CA ARG A 112 -23.66 1.46 -8.02
C ARG A 112 -24.87 2.08 -7.30
N MET A 113 -24.67 3.10 -6.47
CA MET A 113 -25.76 3.82 -5.79
C MET A 113 -26.65 4.56 -6.77
N LYS A 114 -26.08 5.25 -7.76
CA LYS A 114 -26.84 5.89 -8.85
C LYS A 114 -27.73 4.90 -9.58
N ARG A 115 -27.16 3.79 -10.05
CA ARG A 115 -27.94 2.72 -10.70
C ARG A 115 -29.03 2.13 -9.81
N LEU A 116 -28.80 2.07 -8.49
CA LEU A 116 -29.80 1.61 -7.55
C LEU A 116 -30.93 2.63 -7.39
N ALA A 117 -30.60 3.92 -7.28
CA ALA A 117 -31.56 5.02 -7.24
C ALA A 117 -32.43 5.06 -8.50
N ASP A 118 -31.84 4.92 -9.69
CA ASP A 118 -32.58 4.89 -10.98
C ASP A 118 -33.56 3.70 -11.03
N ARG A 119 -33.15 2.55 -10.48
CA ARG A 119 -34.02 1.36 -10.40
C ARG A 119 -35.15 1.53 -9.39
N ILE A 120 -34.90 2.23 -8.29
CA ILE A 120 -35.92 2.56 -7.29
C ILE A 120 -36.93 3.51 -7.93
N GLU A 121 -36.46 4.58 -8.58
CA GLU A 121 -37.30 5.54 -9.30
C GLU A 121 -38.25 4.85 -10.29
N SER A 122 -37.69 4.03 -11.19
CA SER A 122 -38.51 3.28 -12.16
C SER A 122 -39.55 2.35 -11.52
N ARG A 123 -39.31 1.88 -10.29
CA ARG A 123 -40.28 1.05 -9.56
C ARG A 123 -41.32 1.90 -8.85
N LEU A 124 -40.95 3.06 -8.30
CA LEU A 124 -41.90 4.01 -7.73
C LEU A 124 -42.87 4.51 -8.82
N ASP A 125 -42.38 4.82 -10.02
CA ASP A 125 -43.23 5.19 -11.16
C ASP A 125 -44.28 4.11 -11.47
N LYS A 126 -43.91 2.84 -11.38
CA LYS A 126 -44.83 1.71 -11.59
C LYS A 126 -45.83 1.56 -10.46
N MET A 127 -45.43 1.81 -9.21
CA MET A 127 -46.33 1.76 -8.05
C MET A 127 -47.35 2.91 -8.09
N GLU A 128 -46.91 4.10 -8.47
CA GLU A 128 -47.78 5.27 -8.65
C GLU A 128 -48.80 5.03 -9.77
N ALA A 129 -48.40 4.40 -10.87
CA ALA A 129 -49.32 4.00 -11.93
C ALA A 129 -50.36 2.95 -11.48
N LEU A 130 -50.11 2.22 -10.39
CA LEU A 130 -51.06 1.32 -9.74
C LEU A 130 -51.92 2.03 -8.67
N GLY A 131 -51.77 3.34 -8.50
CA GLY A 131 -52.52 4.12 -7.51
C GLY A 131 -51.98 4.02 -6.09
N ILE A 132 -50.76 3.48 -5.90
CA ILE A 132 -50.10 3.44 -4.58
C ILE A 132 -49.48 4.82 -4.33
N ASP A 133 -49.77 5.42 -3.18
CA ASP A 133 -49.11 6.66 -2.76
C ASP A 133 -47.63 6.39 -2.43
N VAL A 134 -46.75 6.99 -3.22
CA VAL A 134 -45.28 6.89 -3.09
C VAL A 134 -44.63 8.23 -2.75
N SER A 135 -45.40 9.23 -2.33
CA SER A 135 -44.93 10.59 -2.06
C SER A 135 -43.73 10.63 -1.10
N SER A 136 -43.82 9.96 0.05
CA SER A 136 -42.74 9.87 1.04
C SER A 136 -41.49 9.16 0.50
N LEU A 137 -41.68 8.10 -0.29
CA LEU A 137 -40.56 7.37 -0.90
C LEU A 137 -39.84 8.19 -1.98
N ARG A 138 -40.56 9.07 -2.69
CA ARG A 138 -39.97 10.01 -3.64
C ARG A 138 -39.12 11.06 -2.94
N GLU A 139 -39.58 11.57 -1.80
CA GLU A 139 -38.82 12.52 -0.98
C GLU A 139 -37.52 11.87 -0.47
N ASP A 140 -37.60 10.69 0.15
CA ASP A 140 -36.43 9.93 0.61
C ASP A 140 -35.43 9.64 -0.53
N LEU A 141 -35.93 9.34 -1.73
CA LEU A 141 -35.10 9.09 -2.91
C LEU A 141 -34.41 10.36 -3.40
N ALA A 142 -35.10 11.50 -3.38
CA ALA A 142 -34.54 12.79 -3.75
C ALA A 142 -33.37 13.16 -2.83
N GLU A 143 -33.56 13.03 -1.51
CA GLU A 143 -32.48 13.23 -0.54
C GLU A 143 -31.28 12.31 -0.80
N ALA A 144 -31.54 11.01 -1.05
CA ALA A 144 -30.47 10.06 -1.35
C ALA A 144 -29.69 10.45 -2.62
N LYS A 145 -30.37 10.99 -3.65
CA LYS A 145 -29.73 11.48 -4.88
C LYS A 145 -28.86 12.71 -4.62
N GLU A 146 -29.30 13.63 -3.76
CA GLU A 146 -28.51 14.78 -3.35
C GLU A 146 -27.24 14.37 -2.59
N GLU A 147 -27.36 13.47 -1.61
CA GLU A 147 -26.21 12.93 -0.86
C GLU A 147 -25.19 12.23 -1.78
N ILE A 148 -25.65 11.53 -2.83
CA ILE A 148 -24.79 10.94 -3.86
C ILE A 148 -24.00 12.02 -4.60
N VAL A 149 -24.63 13.12 -5.01
CA VAL A 149 -23.97 14.23 -5.71
C VAL A 149 -22.93 14.90 -4.80
N LEU A 150 -23.26 15.13 -3.53
CA LEU A 150 -22.32 15.67 -2.55
C LEU A 150 -21.10 14.75 -2.37
N SER A 151 -21.32 13.44 -2.28
CA SER A 151 -20.24 12.45 -2.20
C SER A 151 -19.34 12.44 -3.43
N GLU A 152 -19.89 12.67 -4.63
CA GLU A 152 -19.08 12.85 -5.85
C GLU A 152 -18.22 14.10 -5.80
N GLY A 153 -18.78 15.20 -5.30
CA GLY A 153 -18.03 16.44 -5.07
C GLY A 153 -16.81 16.20 -4.20
N LEU A 154 -16.98 15.53 -3.05
CA LEU A 154 -15.90 15.20 -2.12
C LEU A 154 -14.80 14.33 -2.78
N LEU A 155 -15.19 13.38 -3.63
CA LEU A 155 -14.24 12.51 -4.34
C LEU A 155 -13.41 13.24 -5.39
N SER A 156 -13.96 14.27 -6.03
CA SER A 156 -13.23 14.98 -7.10
C SER A 156 -12.05 15.81 -6.57
N GLY A 157 -12.10 16.30 -5.33
CA GLY A 157 -11.02 17.07 -4.70
C GLY A 157 -9.94 16.22 -4.01
N LEU A 158 -10.15 14.91 -3.86
CA LEU A 158 -9.29 14.03 -3.06
C LEU A 158 -7.91 13.79 -3.69
N ASP A 159 -7.81 13.73 -5.02
CA ASP A 159 -6.52 13.60 -5.73
C ASP A 159 -5.64 14.83 -5.53
N THR A 160 -6.22 16.03 -5.60
CA THR A 160 -5.49 17.29 -5.37
C THR A 160 -4.95 17.36 -3.94
N LYS A 161 -5.80 17.07 -2.94
CA LYS A 161 -5.37 17.01 -1.52
C LYS A 161 -4.25 16.01 -1.29
N LEU A 162 -4.25 14.87 -2.01
CA LEU A 162 -3.17 13.89 -1.90
C LEU A 162 -1.85 14.45 -2.42
N GLU A 163 -1.84 15.07 -3.60
CA GLU A 163 -0.60 15.60 -4.17
C GLU A 163 -0.06 16.79 -3.35
N GLU A 164 -0.94 17.63 -2.80
CA GLU A 164 -0.58 18.65 -1.81
C GLU A 164 0.07 18.02 -0.57
N ALA A 165 -0.51 16.95 -0.01
CA ALA A 165 0.05 16.25 1.13
C ALA A 165 1.39 15.55 0.85
N LEU A 166 1.61 15.08 -0.40
CA LEU A 166 2.87 14.48 -0.84
C LEU A 166 3.98 15.52 -1.06
N ALA A 167 3.62 16.78 -1.31
CA ALA A 167 4.52 17.90 -1.51
C ALA A 167 4.82 18.68 -0.21
N SER A 168 4.00 18.50 0.83
CA SER A 168 4.15 19.18 2.13
C SER A 168 5.48 18.88 2.83
N GLU A 169 6.01 19.90 3.51
CA GLU A 169 7.17 19.79 4.40
C GLU A 169 6.84 18.99 5.67
N ASP A 170 5.57 19.03 6.09
CA ASP A 170 5.01 18.30 7.22
C ASP A 170 4.01 17.23 6.75
N PRO A 171 4.51 16.11 6.17
CA PRO A 171 3.64 15.10 5.57
C PRO A 171 2.71 14.47 6.62
N LYS A 172 3.11 14.40 7.89
CA LYS A 172 2.29 13.73 8.91
C LYS A 172 0.92 14.41 9.07
N GLU A 173 0.92 15.73 9.19
CA GLU A 173 -0.28 16.54 9.40
C GLU A 173 -1.11 16.61 8.11
N ALA A 174 -0.48 16.86 6.96
CA ALA A 174 -1.18 16.90 5.68
C ALA A 174 -1.87 15.56 5.33
N PHE A 175 -1.28 14.42 5.73
CA PHE A 175 -1.92 13.11 5.56
C PHE A 175 -3.07 12.85 6.55
N GLU A 176 -3.15 13.55 7.68
CA GLU A 176 -4.28 13.41 8.61
C GLU A 176 -5.57 13.95 7.99
N GLU A 177 -5.52 15.12 7.35
CA GLU A 177 -6.67 15.71 6.64
C GLU A 177 -7.17 14.83 5.48
N VAL A 178 -6.24 14.25 4.71
CA VAL A 178 -6.58 13.30 3.64
C VAL A 178 -7.28 12.07 4.22
N ARG A 179 -6.79 11.53 5.34
CA ARG A 179 -7.40 10.36 6.00
C ARG A 179 -8.78 10.67 6.54
N GLU A 180 -8.98 11.85 7.12
CA GLU A 180 -10.27 12.30 7.62
C GLU A 180 -11.27 12.42 6.48
N THR A 181 -10.91 13.13 5.39
CA THR A 181 -11.77 13.26 4.21
C THR A 181 -12.15 11.88 3.63
N VAL A 182 -11.20 10.94 3.56
CA VAL A 182 -11.45 9.56 3.12
C VAL A 182 -12.42 8.83 4.06
N LYS A 183 -12.27 9.01 5.37
CA LYS A 183 -13.12 8.36 6.38
C LYS A 183 -14.55 8.90 6.31
N GLU A 184 -14.70 10.21 6.22
CA GLU A 184 -16.00 10.88 6.05
C GLU A 184 -16.68 10.40 4.78
N THR A 185 -15.97 10.41 3.64
CA THR A 185 -16.52 9.94 2.37
C THR A 185 -16.99 8.48 2.46
N ARG A 186 -16.20 7.61 3.10
CA ARG A 186 -16.58 6.21 3.33
C ARG A 186 -17.87 6.10 4.15
N ASP A 187 -17.97 6.87 5.23
CA ASP A 187 -19.11 6.79 6.14
C ASP A 187 -20.36 7.38 5.51
N GLU A 188 -20.24 8.42 4.70
CA GLU A 188 -21.33 8.99 3.91
C GLU A 188 -21.87 8.00 2.87
N LEU A 189 -20.97 7.35 2.12
CA LEU A 189 -21.33 6.26 1.20
C LEU A 189 -22.08 5.12 1.90
N LYS A 190 -21.74 4.80 3.15
CA LYS A 190 -22.50 3.80 3.92
C LYS A 190 -23.91 4.29 4.27
N LYS A 191 -24.06 5.55 4.68
CA LYS A 191 -25.37 6.13 4.99
C LYS A 191 -26.27 6.15 3.77
N ILE A 192 -25.77 6.59 2.62
CA ILE A 192 -26.50 6.56 1.34
C ILE A 192 -26.97 5.13 1.04
N HIS A 193 -26.07 4.15 1.16
CA HIS A 193 -26.45 2.75 0.93
C HIS A 193 -27.57 2.30 1.88
N GLN A 194 -27.48 2.63 3.17
CA GLN A 194 -28.51 2.29 4.14
C GLN A 194 -29.84 2.98 3.83
N LYS A 195 -29.83 4.26 3.43
CA LYS A 195 -31.02 5.02 3.02
C LYS A 195 -31.71 4.35 1.83
N LEU A 196 -30.96 4.04 0.77
CA LEU A 196 -31.49 3.32 -0.40
C LEU A 196 -32.06 1.94 -0.04
N VAL A 197 -31.41 1.20 0.87
CA VAL A 197 -31.91 -0.09 1.36
C VAL A 197 -33.22 0.08 2.15
N ARG A 198 -33.34 1.11 2.99
CA ARG A 198 -34.60 1.40 3.71
C ARG A 198 -35.74 1.68 2.75
N ILE A 199 -35.51 2.47 1.70
CA ILE A 199 -36.51 2.72 0.65
C ILE A 199 -36.95 1.40 0.02
N ILE A 200 -36.01 0.51 -0.34
CA ILE A 200 -36.34 -0.81 -0.91
C ILE A 200 -37.17 -1.67 0.05
N VAL A 201 -36.88 -1.62 1.35
CA VAL A 201 -37.66 -2.37 2.36
C VAL A 201 -39.07 -1.79 2.48
N ALA A 202 -39.20 -0.46 2.53
CA ALA A 202 -40.50 0.21 2.59
C ALA A 202 -41.36 -0.11 1.35
N MET A 203 -40.76 -0.08 0.15
CA MET A 203 -41.45 -0.48 -1.09
C MET A 203 -42.02 -1.89 -1.04
N LYS A 204 -41.34 -2.83 -0.35
CA LYS A 204 -41.85 -4.20 -0.21
C LYS A 204 -43.07 -4.29 0.70
N GLY A 205 -43.17 -3.42 1.72
CA GLY A 205 -44.34 -3.37 2.62
C GLY A 205 -45.64 -3.09 1.86
N PHE A 206 -45.59 -2.17 0.89
CA PHE A 206 -46.75 -1.86 0.04
C PHE A 206 -47.17 -3.03 -0.87
N GLN A 207 -46.26 -3.92 -1.26
CA GLN A 207 -46.61 -5.07 -2.12
C GLN A 207 -47.38 -6.14 -1.35
N THR A 208 -47.10 -6.33 -0.06
CA THR A 208 -47.82 -7.30 0.78
C THR A 208 -49.25 -6.89 1.08
N GLU A 209 -49.53 -5.59 1.24
CA GLU A 209 -50.89 -5.10 1.51
C GLU A 209 -51.83 -5.23 0.30
N VAL A 210 -51.29 -5.16 -0.92
CA VAL A 210 -52.09 -5.29 -2.15
C VAL A 210 -52.52 -6.74 -2.41
N GLU A 211 -51.78 -7.75 -1.96
CA GLU A 211 -52.16 -9.16 -2.18
C GLU A 211 -53.24 -9.67 -1.20
N GLU A 212 -53.31 -9.14 0.02
CA GLU A 212 -54.35 -9.54 1.00
C GLU A 212 -55.74 -8.95 0.71
N GLY A 213 -55.85 -8.01 -0.24
CA GLY A 213 -57.09 -7.31 -0.59
C GLY A 213 -57.93 -7.93 -1.70
N THR A 214 -57.60 -9.12 -2.22
CA THR A 214 -58.36 -9.72 -3.33
C THR A 214 -59.54 -10.57 -2.80
N PRO A 215 -60.81 -10.14 -2.90
CA PRO A 215 -61.93 -11.00 -2.53
C PRO A 215 -62.02 -12.20 -3.48
N SER A 216 -61.94 -13.38 -2.85
CA SER A 216 -62.23 -14.70 -3.40
C SER A 216 -63.42 -14.68 -4.37
N ALA A 217 -63.15 -15.04 -5.63
CA ALA A 217 -64.16 -15.20 -6.66
C ALA A 217 -65.12 -16.34 -6.29
N THR A 218 -66.40 -16.00 -6.21
CA THR A 218 -67.54 -16.90 -6.04
C THR A 218 -67.51 -18.03 -7.08
N PRO A 219 -67.68 -19.31 -6.71
CA PRO A 219 -67.76 -20.40 -7.68
C PRO A 219 -69.05 -20.26 -8.51
N MET A 220 -68.89 -19.95 -9.80
CA MET A 220 -69.98 -19.89 -10.77
C MET A 220 -70.47 -21.32 -11.02
N SER A 221 -71.75 -21.57 -10.72
CA SER A 221 -72.45 -22.83 -10.92
C SER A 221 -72.64 -23.14 -12.41
N THR A 222 -72.22 -24.34 -12.79
CA THR A 222 -72.37 -24.94 -14.12
C THR A 222 -73.84 -25.23 -14.43
N PRO A 223 -74.41 -24.78 -15.57
CA PRO A 223 -75.74 -25.22 -15.98
C PRO A 223 -75.69 -26.62 -16.61
N SER A 224 -76.64 -27.44 -16.16
CA SER A 224 -76.92 -28.83 -16.52
C SER A 224 -77.21 -29.03 -18.01
N ALA A 225 -76.62 -30.06 -18.62
CA ALA A 225 -76.88 -30.49 -19.98
C ALA A 225 -78.19 -31.30 -20.07
N THR A 226 -79.05 -30.91 -21.02
CA THR A 226 -80.29 -31.60 -21.41
C THR A 226 -79.98 -32.80 -22.30
N PRO A 227 -80.54 -34.00 -22.06
CA PRO A 227 -80.44 -35.13 -22.98
C PRO A 227 -81.70 -35.25 -23.84
N THR A 228 -81.56 -35.43 -25.16
CA THR A 228 -82.65 -35.87 -26.05
C THR A 228 -82.09 -36.31 -27.42
N PRO A 229 -82.75 -37.21 -28.17
CA PRO A 229 -83.31 -38.53 -27.82
C PRO A 229 -82.54 -39.70 -28.48
#